data_AF-A0A1I1T964-F1
#
_entry.id   AF-A0A1I1T964-F1
#
_cell.length_a   1.000
_cell.length_b   1.000
_cell.length_c   1.000
_cell.angle_alpha   90.00
_cell.angle_beta   90.00
_cell.angle_gamma   90.00
#
_symmetry.space_group_name_H-M   'P 1'
#
loop_
_entity.id
_entity.type
_entity.pdbx_description
1 polymer ?
#
loop_
_entity_poly.entity_id
_entity_poly.type
_entity_poly.pdbx_seq_one_letter_code
_entity_poly.pdbx_strand_id
1 'polypeptide(L)'
;MIGRILSALALMAMAPALWADALTGDVQRQAVNTPAIVMFLAFVGGTLCITYWASKRSKSTSDFYTAGGGITGFQNGLAIAGDYMSAASFLGISALVFTSGYDGLIYSIGFLVGWPVILFLIAERLRNLGKYTFADVASYRLKQKAPCRPAARWL
;
A
#
# COMPACT_ATOMS: atom_id res chain seq x y z
N MET A 1 -27.30 2.67 24.37
CA MET A 1 -26.20 2.65 23.37
C MET A 1 -24.96 3.41 23.86
N ILE A 2 -25.12 4.61 24.42
CA ILE A 2 -24.03 5.47 24.91
C ILE A 2 -23.20 4.83 26.04
N GLY A 3 -23.83 4.12 26.99
CA GLY A 3 -23.11 3.46 28.09
C GLY A 3 -22.12 2.37 27.67
N ARG A 4 -22.37 1.68 26.55
CA ARG A 4 -21.46 0.66 25.97
C ARG A 4 -20.25 1.30 25.29
N ILE A 5 -20.44 2.49 24.71
CA ILE A 5 -19.37 3.28 24.08
C ILE A 5 -18.46 3.87 25.16
N LEU A 6 -19.03 4.35 26.26
CA LEU A 6 -18.26 4.88 27.40
C LEU A 6 -17.45 3.80 28.13
N SER A 7 -18.00 2.60 28.30
CA SER A 7 -17.27 1.47 28.88
C SER A 7 -16.18 0.93 27.95
N ALA A 8 -16.41 0.93 26.62
CA ALA A 8 -15.36 0.60 25.64
C ALA A 8 -14.22 1.64 25.63
N LEU A 9 -14.56 2.93 25.72
CA LEU A 9 -13.58 4.03 25.85
C LEU A 9 -12.78 3.94 27.15
N ALA A 10 -13.42 3.58 28.27
CA ALA A 10 -12.74 3.40 29.55
C ALA A 10 -11.77 2.21 29.54
N LEU A 11 -12.16 1.09 28.90
CA LEU A 11 -11.27 -0.07 28.71
C LEU A 11 -10.08 0.26 27.79
N MET A 12 -10.31 1.07 26.76
CA MET A 12 -9.26 1.52 25.83
C MET A 12 -8.31 2.54 26.46
N ALA A 13 -8.80 3.36 27.40
CA ALA A 13 -7.98 4.27 28.20
C ALA A 13 -7.17 3.57 29.31
N MET A 14 -7.63 2.41 29.79
CA MET A 14 -6.93 1.59 30.79
C MET A 14 -5.92 0.59 30.16
N ALA A 15 -6.06 0.28 28.87
CA ALA A 15 -5.12 -0.56 28.12
C ALA A 15 -3.65 -0.13 28.24
N PRO A 16 -3.26 1.16 28.17
CA PRO A 16 -1.86 1.55 28.34
C PRO A 16 -1.30 1.30 29.74
N ALA A 17 -2.14 1.16 30.78
CA ALA A 17 -1.68 0.88 32.14
C ALA A 17 -1.22 -0.58 32.34
N LEU A 18 -1.74 -1.52 31.53
CA LEU A 18 -1.37 -2.95 31.59
C LEU A 18 -0.06 -3.26 30.84
N TRP A 19 0.42 -2.34 30.00
CA TRP A 19 1.64 -2.46 29.20
C TRP A 19 2.66 -1.36 29.56
N ALA A 20 2.46 -0.68 30.69
CA ALA A 20 3.29 0.44 31.11
C ALA A 20 4.77 0.03 31.27
N ASP A 21 5.02 -1.20 31.75
CA ASP A 21 6.38 -1.75 31.93
C ASP A 21 7.14 -2.04 30.62
N ALA A 22 6.44 -2.15 29.48
CA ALA A 22 7.08 -2.36 28.18
C ALA A 22 7.55 -1.05 27.52
N LEU A 23 7.06 0.10 28.01
CA LEU A 23 7.32 1.43 27.45
C LEU A 23 8.22 2.30 28.36
N THR A 24 8.50 1.86 29.59
CA THR A 24 9.33 2.53 30.59
C THR A 24 10.80 2.13 30.57
N GLY A 25 11.22 1.24 29.67
CA GLY A 25 12.64 0.95 29.47
C GLY A 25 13.38 2.21 28.99
N ASP A 26 14.56 2.50 29.55
CA ASP A 26 15.42 3.57 29.07
C ASP A 26 15.62 3.43 27.56
N VAL A 27 15.05 4.36 26.79
CA VAL A 27 15.29 4.46 25.35
C VAL A 27 16.74 4.91 25.20
N GLN A 28 17.66 3.94 25.24
CA GLN A 28 19.06 4.15 24.95
C GLN A 28 19.12 4.81 23.57
N ARG A 29 19.43 6.11 23.53
CA ARG A 29 19.63 6.82 22.26
C ARG A 29 20.78 6.14 21.55
N GLN A 30 20.44 5.31 20.57
CA GLN A 30 21.41 4.68 19.71
C GLN A 30 22.30 5.77 19.11
N ALA A 31 23.61 5.63 19.28
CA ALA A 31 24.57 6.55 18.68
C ALA A 31 24.29 6.67 17.17
N VAL A 32 24.49 7.86 16.60
CA VAL A 32 24.22 8.14 15.18
C VAL A 32 24.87 7.07 14.30
N ASN A 33 24.04 6.24 13.68
CA ASN A 33 24.49 5.16 12.82
C ASN A 33 24.75 5.75 11.43
N THR A 34 25.95 6.32 11.26
CA THR A 34 26.38 6.92 9.99
C THR A 34 26.21 5.96 8.80
N PRO A 35 26.56 4.66 8.89
CA PRO A 35 26.27 3.69 7.83
C PRO A 35 24.78 3.62 7.43
N ALA A 36 23.86 3.54 8.41
CA ALA A 36 22.43 3.46 8.13
C ALA A 36 21.89 4.73 7.45
N ILE A 37 22.36 5.91 7.89
CA ILE A 37 21.98 7.20 7.31
C ILE A 37 22.46 7.28 5.84
N VAL A 38 23.70 6.87 5.58
CA VAL A 38 24.25 6.87 4.21
C VAL A 38 23.47 5.92 3.29
N MET A 39 23.17 4.71 3.74
CA MET A 39 22.37 3.76 2.95
C MET A 39 20.95 4.28 2.68
N PHE A 40 20.31 4.89 3.68
CA PHE A 40 18.99 5.50 3.53
C PHE A 40 19.00 6.63 2.50
N LEU A 41 19.95 7.57 2.61
CA LEU A 41 20.07 8.68 1.67
C LEU A 41 20.43 8.21 0.25
N ALA A 42 21.30 7.20 0.13
CA ALA A 42 21.63 6.59 -1.16
C ALA A 42 20.40 5.95 -1.82
N PHE A 43 19.59 5.21 -1.05
CA PHE A 43 18.37 4.59 -1.53
C PHE A 43 17.31 5.63 -1.96
N VAL A 44 17.06 6.64 -1.12
CA VAL A 44 16.11 7.72 -1.43
C VAL A 44 16.59 8.54 -2.62
N GLY A 45 17.87 8.92 -2.66
CA GLY A 45 18.45 9.63 -3.78
C GLY A 45 18.36 8.84 -5.08
N GLY A 46 18.70 7.55 -5.04
CA GLY A 46 18.61 6.64 -6.19
C GLY A 46 17.19 6.52 -6.74
N THR A 47 16.21 6.26 -5.85
CA THR A 47 14.80 6.17 -6.26
C THR A 47 14.29 7.48 -6.87
N LEU A 48 14.58 8.62 -6.26
CA LEU A 48 14.21 9.94 -6.79
C LEU A 48 14.88 10.24 -8.14
N CYS A 49 16.17 9.91 -8.32
CA CYS A 49 16.86 10.09 -9.58
C CYS A 49 16.21 9.27 -10.71
N ILE A 50 15.88 8.00 -10.42
CA ILE A 50 15.20 7.11 -11.38
C ILE A 50 13.81 7.64 -11.71
N THR A 51 13.01 8.03 -10.70
CA THR A 51 11.66 8.58 -10.90
C THR A 51 11.70 9.89 -11.68
N TYR A 52 12.64 10.78 -11.39
CA TYR A 52 12.80 12.04 -12.12
C TYR A 52 13.17 11.82 -13.59
N TRP A 53 14.11 10.89 -13.84
CA TRP A 53 14.48 10.50 -15.20
C TRP A 53 13.31 9.86 -15.95
N ALA A 54 12.54 8.99 -15.30
CA ALA A 54 11.36 8.36 -15.87
C ALA A 54 10.25 9.39 -16.17
N SER A 55 10.02 10.33 -15.26
CA SER A 55 9.01 11.39 -15.41
C SER A 55 9.27 12.27 -16.64
N LYS A 56 10.53 12.54 -16.99
CA LYS A 56 10.88 13.30 -18.20
C LYS A 56 10.52 12.60 -19.52
N ARG A 57 10.28 11.29 -19.49
CA ARG A 57 9.93 10.50 -20.68
C ARG A 57 8.41 10.42 -20.95
N SER A 58 7.57 10.76 -19.98
CA SER A 58 6.11 10.75 -20.13
C SER A 58 5.61 12.10 -20.67
N LYS A 59 5.21 12.16 -21.96
CA LYS A 59 4.78 13.41 -22.61
C LYS A 59 3.30 13.44 -23.02
N SER A 60 2.64 12.30 -23.16
CA SER A 60 1.21 12.19 -23.50
C SER A 60 0.41 11.47 -22.40
N THR A 61 -0.89 11.76 -22.30
CA THR A 61 -1.84 11.06 -21.41
C THR A 61 -1.88 9.55 -21.68
N SER A 62 -1.75 9.13 -22.94
CA SER A 62 -1.63 7.71 -23.31
C SER A 62 -0.35 7.08 -22.75
N ASP A 63 0.76 7.83 -22.80
CA ASP A 63 2.05 7.37 -22.29
C ASP A 63 2.07 7.32 -20.75
N PHE A 64 1.22 8.10 -20.10
CA PHE A 64 1.09 8.07 -18.64
C PHE A 64 0.24 6.89 -18.16
N TYR A 65 -0.88 6.59 -18.83
CA TYR A 65 -1.80 5.53 -18.37
C TYR A 65 -1.50 4.14 -18.93
N THR A 66 -0.91 4.02 -20.12
CA THR A 66 -0.59 2.72 -20.73
C THR A 66 0.89 2.55 -21.08
N ALA A 67 1.73 3.54 -20.75
CA ALA A 67 3.15 3.55 -21.12
C ALA A 67 3.38 3.29 -22.62
N GLY A 68 2.45 3.77 -23.46
CA GLY A 68 2.50 3.59 -24.92
C GLY A 68 2.26 2.14 -25.38
N GLY A 69 1.77 1.25 -24.51
CA GLY A 69 1.56 -0.17 -24.81
C GLY A 69 2.85 -1.01 -24.87
N GLY A 70 4.00 -0.44 -24.50
CA GLY A 70 5.31 -1.08 -24.60
C GLY A 70 5.78 -1.86 -23.36
N ILE A 71 4.98 -1.93 -22.30
CA ILE A 71 5.36 -2.66 -21.07
C ILE A 71 5.16 -4.16 -21.26
N THR A 72 6.22 -4.93 -21.02
CA THR A 72 6.15 -6.40 -21.06
C THR A 72 5.35 -6.95 -19.87
N GLY A 73 4.72 -8.11 -20.03
CA GLY A 73 3.95 -8.74 -18.95
C GLY A 73 4.75 -8.97 -17.66
N PHE A 74 6.05 -9.24 -17.78
CA PHE A 74 6.94 -9.40 -16.64
C PHE A 74 7.18 -8.08 -15.90
N GLN A 75 7.43 -6.97 -16.62
CA GLN A 75 7.60 -5.65 -16.01
C GLN A 75 6.33 -5.19 -15.28
N ASN A 76 5.16 -5.43 -15.89
CA ASN A 76 3.88 -5.15 -15.24
C ASN A 76 3.67 -6.02 -13.98
N GLY A 77 3.98 -7.32 -14.07
CA GLY A 77 3.89 -8.22 -12.92
C GLY A 77 4.82 -7.81 -11.78
N LEU A 78 6.05 -7.42 -12.10
CA LEU A 78 7.04 -6.96 -11.12
C LEU A 78 6.62 -5.64 -10.46
N ALA A 79 6.03 -4.72 -11.22
CA ALA A 79 5.51 -3.46 -10.68
C ALA A 79 4.39 -3.71 -9.65
N ILE A 80 3.40 -4.55 -9.99
CA ILE A 80 2.29 -4.87 -9.08
C ILE A 80 2.80 -5.65 -7.86
N ALA A 81 3.74 -6.58 -8.04
CA ALA A 81 4.35 -7.29 -6.93
C ALA A 81 5.12 -6.33 -6.00
N GLY A 82 5.81 -5.33 -6.55
CA GLY A 82 6.49 -4.28 -5.79
C GLY A 82 5.52 -3.45 -4.94
N ASP A 83 4.39 -3.02 -5.52
CA ASP A 83 3.35 -2.28 -4.79
C ASP A 83 2.71 -3.12 -3.68
N TYR A 84 2.56 -4.43 -3.91
CA TYR A 84 2.06 -5.37 -2.91
C TYR A 84 3.04 -5.56 -1.74
N MET A 85 4.34 -5.53 -2.03
CA MET A 85 5.45 -5.64 -1.07
C MET A 85 5.84 -4.28 -0.49
N SER A 86 4.87 -3.53 0.03
CA SER A 86 5.14 -2.28 0.74
C SER A 86 5.66 -2.51 2.17
N ALA A 87 6.34 -1.51 2.74
CA ALA A 87 6.79 -1.51 4.14
C ALA A 87 5.62 -1.72 5.12
N ALA A 88 4.42 -1.28 4.76
CA ALA A 88 3.20 -1.54 5.52
C ALA A 88 2.87 -3.04 5.59
N SER A 89 3.03 -3.78 4.49
CA SER A 89 2.83 -5.24 4.45
C SER A 89 3.88 -5.95 5.30
N PHE A 90 5.15 -5.52 5.21
CA PHE A 90 6.25 -6.08 6.02
C PHE A 90 6.00 -5.87 7.51
N LEU A 91 5.82 -4.62 7.95
CA LEU A 91 5.57 -4.30 9.36
C LEU A 91 4.25 -4.89 9.86
N GLY A 92 3.22 -4.92 9.02
CA GLY A 92 1.90 -5.48 9.36
C GLY A 92 1.94 -6.98 9.62
N ILE A 93 2.59 -7.75 8.75
CA ILE A 93 2.76 -9.20 8.94
C ILE A 93 3.67 -9.46 10.15
N SER A 94 4.79 -8.75 10.29
CA SER A 94 5.68 -8.91 11.44
C SER A 94 4.98 -8.60 12.76
N ALA A 95 4.16 -7.54 12.81
CA ALA A 95 3.37 -7.21 13.99
C ALA A 95 2.31 -8.28 14.28
N LEU A 96 1.60 -8.77 13.25
CA LEU A 96 0.59 -9.83 13.41
C LEU A 96 1.20 -11.12 13.95
N VAL A 97 2.36 -11.52 13.45
CA VAL A 97 3.09 -12.71 13.94
C VAL A 97 3.61 -12.48 15.35
N PHE A 98 4.10 -11.28 15.67
CA PHE A 98 4.52 -10.94 17.02
C PHE A 98 3.37 -11.03 18.04
N THR A 99 2.16 -10.62 17.66
CA THR A 99 1.00 -10.64 18.57
C THR A 99 0.27 -11.98 18.63
N SER A 100 0.17 -12.69 17.52
CA SER A 100 -0.67 -13.90 17.38
C SER A 100 0.14 -15.19 17.24
N GLY A 101 1.47 -15.11 17.28
CA GLY A 101 2.36 -16.26 17.20
C GLY A 101 2.17 -17.06 15.91
N TYR A 102 2.20 -18.39 16.03
CA TYR A 102 2.11 -19.31 14.89
C TYR A 102 0.80 -19.17 14.09
N ASP A 103 -0.31 -18.83 14.75
CA ASP A 103 -1.60 -18.64 14.08
C ASP A 103 -1.60 -17.41 13.17
N GLY A 104 -0.76 -16.40 13.46
CA GLY A 104 -0.54 -15.23 12.60
C GLY A 104 0.12 -15.58 11.27
N LEU A 105 0.91 -16.67 11.21
CA LEU A 105 1.51 -17.15 9.96
C LEU A 105 0.47 -17.70 9.00
N ILE A 106 -0.57 -18.39 9.50
CA ILE A 106 -1.65 -18.91 8.66
C ILE A 106 -2.41 -17.74 8.01
N TYR A 107 -2.69 -16.67 8.75
CA TYR A 107 -3.28 -15.45 8.21
C TYR A 107 -2.38 -14.78 7.14
N SER A 108 -1.07 -14.78 7.36
CA SER A 108 -0.10 -14.19 6.44
C SER A 108 0.01 -14.96 5.12
N ILE A 109 -0.09 -16.29 5.16
CA ILE A 109 -0.16 -17.14 3.96
C ILE A 109 -1.45 -16.85 3.18
N GLY A 110 -2.58 -16.71 3.88
CA GLY A 110 -3.86 -16.34 3.25
C GLY A 110 -3.79 -15.00 2.51
N PHE A 111 -3.14 -14.00 3.12
CA PHE A 111 -2.88 -12.71 2.48
C PHE A 111 -2.06 -12.90 1.19
N LEU A 112 -0.91 -13.58 1.28
CA LEU A 112 0.03 -13.75 0.17
C LEU A 112 -0.55 -14.58 -1.00
N VAL A 113 -1.28 -15.66 -0.71
CA VAL A 113 -1.91 -16.52 -1.73
C VAL A 113 -3.19 -15.88 -2.30
N GLY A 114 -3.87 -15.04 -1.53
CA GLY A 114 -5.07 -14.35 -1.97
C GLY A 114 -4.81 -13.33 -3.09
N TRP A 115 -3.64 -12.68 -3.10
CA TRP A 115 -3.32 -11.65 -4.09
C TRP A 115 -3.33 -12.16 -5.54
N PRO A 116 -2.60 -13.22 -5.92
CA PRO A 116 -2.65 -13.74 -7.29
C PRO A 116 -4.04 -14.23 -7.67
N VAL A 117 -4.76 -14.88 -6.75
CA VAL A 117 -6.12 -15.40 -7.01
C VAL A 117 -7.07 -14.27 -7.37
N ILE A 118 -7.08 -13.20 -6.57
CA ILE A 118 -7.92 -12.02 -6.86
C ILE A 118 -7.45 -11.33 -8.14
N LEU A 119 -6.14 -11.23 -8.35
CA LEU A 119 -5.56 -10.63 -9.56
C LEU A 119 -6.05 -11.38 -10.80
N PHE A 120 -5.99 -12.72 -10.83
CA PHE A 120 -6.48 -13.49 -11.98
C PHE A 120 -7.99 -13.34 -12.20
N LEU A 121 -8.81 -13.37 -11.14
CA LEU A 121 -10.27 -13.27 -11.25
C LEU A 121 -10.75 -11.88 -11.71
N ILE A 122 -10.08 -10.82 -11.26
CA ILE A 122 -10.51 -9.44 -11.52
C ILE A 122 -9.79 -8.83 -12.73
N ALA A 123 -8.51 -9.15 -12.95
CA ALA A 123 -7.72 -8.52 -14.01
C ALA A 123 -8.30 -8.78 -15.40
N GLU A 124 -8.82 -9.98 -15.69
CA GLU A 124 -9.41 -10.28 -16.99
C GLU A 124 -10.66 -9.42 -17.27
N ARG A 125 -11.55 -9.31 -16.27
CA ARG A 125 -12.76 -8.48 -16.38
C ARG A 125 -12.45 -7.00 -16.54
N LEU A 126 -11.44 -6.51 -15.83
CA LEU A 126 -11.02 -5.11 -15.93
C LEU A 126 -10.31 -4.83 -17.27
N ARG A 127 -9.48 -5.75 -17.75
CA ARG A 127 -8.81 -5.62 -19.06
C ARG A 127 -9.82 -5.55 -20.21
N ASN A 128 -10.89 -6.33 -20.13
CA ASN A 128 -11.94 -6.34 -21.15
C ASN A 128 -12.83 -5.07 -21.14
N LEU A 129 -12.81 -4.27 -20.07
CA LEU A 129 -13.61 -3.04 -19.96
C LEU A 129 -12.94 -1.82 -20.61
N GLY A 130 -11.63 -1.85 -20.82
CA GLY A 130 -10.88 -0.82 -21.56
C GLY A 130 -10.93 0.60 -20.98
N LYS A 131 -11.25 0.77 -19.69
CA LYS A 131 -11.28 2.07 -18.99
C LYS A 131 -9.98 2.29 -18.21
N TYR A 132 -9.51 3.55 -18.18
CA TYR A 132 -8.22 3.91 -17.59
C TYR A 132 -8.28 4.17 -16.08
N THR A 133 -9.47 4.41 -15.51
CA THR A 133 -9.63 4.69 -14.07
C THR A 133 -10.64 3.75 -13.41
N PHE A 134 -10.44 3.46 -12.13
CA PHE A 134 -11.38 2.65 -11.35
C PHE A 134 -12.75 3.35 -11.20
N ALA A 135 -12.76 4.68 -11.12
CA ALA A 135 -13.98 5.49 -11.09
C ALA A 135 -14.83 5.30 -12.36
N ASP A 136 -14.21 5.21 -13.54
CA ASP A 136 -14.91 4.95 -14.80
C ASP A 136 -15.48 3.54 -14.88
N VAL A 137 -14.80 2.56 -14.28
CA VAL A 137 -15.31 1.18 -14.17
C VAL A 137 -16.52 1.10 -13.25
N ALA A 138 -16.47 1.82 -12.11
CA ALA A 138 -17.56 1.87 -11.15
C ALA A 138 -18.79 2.60 -11.71
N SER A 139 -18.60 3.73 -12.39
CA SER A 139 -19.70 4.49 -13.01
C SER A 139 -20.37 3.73 -14.16
N TYR A 140 -19.59 2.97 -14.95
CA TYR A 140 -20.12 2.04 -15.96
C TYR A 140 -21.01 0.96 -15.34
N ARG A 141 -20.60 0.38 -14.21
CA ARG A 141 -21.43 -0.61 -13.49
C ARG A 141 -22.69 -0.02 -12.88
N LEU A 142 -22.60 1.20 -12.33
CA LEU A 142 -23.71 1.88 -11.65
C LEU A 142 -24.62 2.69 -12.59
N LYS A 143 -24.38 2.64 -13.92
CA LYS A 143 -25.13 3.37 -14.96
C LYS A 143 -25.25 4.87 -14.68
N GLN A 144 -24.25 5.47 -14.05
CA GLN A 144 -24.27 6.92 -13.78
C GLN A 144 -23.98 7.68 -15.09
N LYS A 145 -24.92 8.53 -15.51
CA LYS A 145 -24.85 9.32 -16.77
C LYS A 145 -23.84 10.47 -16.74
N ALA A 146 -23.32 10.84 -15.57
CA ALA A 146 -22.32 11.90 -15.45
C ALA A 146 -20.91 11.30 -15.47
N PRO A 147 -19.99 11.82 -16.29
CA PRO A 147 -18.58 11.46 -16.18
C PRO A 147 -18.14 11.73 -14.75
N CYS A 148 -17.56 10.73 -14.07
CA CYS A 148 -16.79 10.98 -12.85
C CYS A 148 -15.58 11.80 -13.28
N ARG A 149 -15.76 13.12 -13.38
CA ARG A 149 -14.70 14.06 -13.73
C ARG A 149 -13.51 13.76 -12.82
N PRO A 150 -12.31 13.49 -13.36
CA PRO A 150 -11.13 13.52 -12.52
C PRO A 150 -11.10 14.89 -11.87
N ALA A 151 -10.95 14.94 -10.54
CA ALA A 151 -10.86 16.15 -9.74
C ALA A 151 -9.60 17.00 -10.06
N ALA A 152 -9.04 16.86 -11.26
CA ALA A 152 -7.88 17.58 -11.78
C ALA A 152 -8.31 18.77 -12.67
N ARG A 153 -9.37 19.48 -12.28
CA ARG A 153 -9.69 20.82 -12.79
C ARG A 153 -9.58 21.84 -11.65
N TRP A 154 -8.43 21.82 -10.97
CA TRP A 154 -7.99 22.85 -10.04
C TRP A 154 -6.47 23.02 -10.15
N LEU A 155 -6.02 23.25 -11.39
CA LEU A 155 -4.87 24.07 -11.79
C LEU A 155 -5.21 24.63 -13.18
#